data_AF-A0A3Q2C868-F1
#
_entry.id   AF-A0A3Q2C868-F1
#
_cell.length_a   1.000
_cell.length_b   1.000
_cell.length_c   1.000
_cell.angle_alpha   90.00
_cell.angle_beta   90.00
_cell.angle_gamma   90.00
#
_symmetry.space_group_name_H-M   'P 1'
#
loop_
_entity.id
_entity.type
_entity.pdbx_description
1 polymer ?
#
loop_
_entity_poly.entity_id
_entity_poly.type
_entity_poly.pdbx_seq_one_letter_code
_entity_poly.pdbx_strand_id
1 'polypeptide(L)' 'MSSGWNNYGLPFIPGYSFRDLTKSSFHRSQTLSYRNGYAMPRRPSVGIGQEPLLSEQLTQQTLHSFHAQTENTEKNQIR' A
#
# COMPACT_ATOMS: atom_id res chain seq x y z
N MET A 1 11.25 33.66 3.80
CA MET A 1 9.88 33.16 4.00
C MET A 1 9.97 32.05 5.04
N SER A 2 9.55 32.34 6.27
CA SER A 2 9.53 31.39 7.38
C SER A 2 8.28 30.52 7.25
N SER A 3 8.42 29.26 6.85
CA SER A 3 7.32 28.31 6.83
C SER A 3 7.34 27.45 8.10
N GLY A 4 6.36 27.74 8.97
CA GLY A 4 5.65 26.80 9.84
C GLY A 4 6.47 25.70 10.52
N TRP A 5 6.84 25.94 11.77
CA TRP A 5 7.43 24.95 12.64
C TRP A 5 6.40 23.86 12.99
N ASN A 6 6.87 22.61 12.88
CA ASN A 6 6.36 21.37 13.46
C ASN A 6 5.15 20.69 12.79
N ASN A 7 5.44 19.54 12.15
CA ASN A 7 5.03 18.26 12.72
C ASN A 7 5.90 17.10 12.14
N TYR A 8 6.85 16.67 12.97
CA TYR A 8 7.52 15.34 13.00
C TYR A 8 8.58 14.98 11.94
N GLY A 9 9.71 15.68 11.93
CA GLY A 9 10.92 15.10 11.35
C GLY A 9 12.10 16.05 11.51
N LEU A 10 13.15 15.60 12.22
CA LEU A 10 14.46 16.24 12.12
C LEU A 10 14.79 16.41 10.63
N PRO A 11 15.35 17.57 10.21
CA PRO A 11 15.81 17.72 8.85
C PRO A 11 16.76 16.55 8.52
N PHE A 12 16.82 16.12 7.26
CA PHE A 12 17.71 15.04 6.85
C PHE A 12 19.18 15.51 7.01
N ILE A 13 19.73 15.31 8.21
CA ILE A 13 21.13 15.57 8.52
C ILE A 13 21.94 14.42 7.92
N PRO A 14 23.03 14.68 7.19
CA PRO A 14 23.92 13.63 6.72
C PRO A 14 24.36 12.77 7.91
N GLY A 15 24.07 11.47 7.86
CA GLY A 15 24.35 10.51 8.94
C GLY A 15 23.15 10.13 9.81
N TYR A 16 22.03 10.86 9.78
CA TYR A 16 20.79 10.50 10.48
C TYR A 16 19.79 9.81 9.55
N SER A 17 20.22 8.73 8.90
CA SER A 17 19.39 7.92 8.02
C SER A 17 19.43 6.45 8.42
N PHE A 18 18.28 5.84 8.65
CA PHE A 18 18.18 4.38 8.81
C PHE A 18 18.05 3.72 7.44
N ARG A 19 19.02 2.88 7.07
CA ARG A 19 18.93 2.03 5.87
C ARG A 19 18.12 0.79 6.20
N ASP A 20 16.84 0.82 5.87
CA ASP A 20 16.00 -0.36 5.95
C ASP A 20 16.33 -1.31 4.77
N LEU A 21 16.94 -2.45 5.08
CA LEU A 21 17.36 -3.47 4.09
C LEU A 21 16.16 -4.09 3.35
N THR A 22 14.99 -4.11 3.98
CA THR A 22 13.76 -4.58 3.33
C THR A 22 13.24 -3.59 2.30
N LYS A 23 13.64 -2.31 2.43
CA LYS A 23 13.24 -1.19 1.58
C LYS A 23 14.25 -0.85 0.49
N SER A 24 15.50 -1.31 0.63
CA SER A 24 16.58 -1.09 -0.33
C SER A 24 16.83 -2.27 -1.27
N SER A 25 15.90 -3.24 -1.35
CA SER A 25 16.02 -4.39 -2.25
C SER A 25 15.71 -4.00 -3.71
N PHE A 26 16.66 -3.30 -4.34
CA PHE A 26 16.61 -2.86 -5.75
C PHE A 26 16.59 -4.01 -6.76
N HIS A 27 16.79 -5.26 -6.30
CA HIS A 27 16.67 -6.47 -7.11
C HIS A 27 15.20 -6.81 -7.46
N ARG A 28 14.21 -6.17 -6.82
CA ARG A 28 12.79 -6.33 -7.13
C ARG A 28 12.45 -5.53 -8.39
N SER A 29 11.91 -6.24 -9.38
CA SER A 29 11.80 -5.80 -10.77
C SER A 29 10.76 -4.69 -11.02
N GLN A 30 11.26 -3.61 -11.64
CA GLN A 30 10.62 -2.67 -12.56
C GLN A 30 9.19 -2.20 -12.21
N THR A 31 9.05 -0.93 -11.84
CA THR A 31 7.77 -0.20 -11.70
C THR A 31 7.04 0.04 -13.04
N LEU A 32 7.67 -0.31 -14.16
CA LEU A 32 7.19 -0.09 -15.52
C LEU A 32 7.05 -1.42 -16.25
N SER A 33 5.82 -1.79 -16.61
CA SER A 33 5.53 -2.94 -17.46
C SER A 33 5.37 -2.49 -18.92
N TYR A 34 5.45 -3.42 -19.88
CA TYR A 34 5.12 -3.15 -21.28
C TYR A 34 3.97 -4.05 -21.73
N ARG A 35 2.98 -3.48 -22.44
CA ARG A 35 1.88 -4.22 -23.07
C ARG A 35 1.65 -3.68 -24.48
N ASN A 36 1.80 -4.54 -25.49
CA ASN A 36 1.64 -4.20 -26.90
C ASN A 36 2.50 -3.01 -27.35
N GLY A 37 3.74 -2.92 -26.85
CA GLY A 37 4.67 -1.84 -27.20
C GLY A 37 4.49 -0.54 -26.40
N TYR A 38 3.47 -0.44 -25.55
CA TYR A 38 3.25 0.73 -24.70
C TYR A 38 3.77 0.48 -23.29
N ALA A 39 4.45 1.49 -22.74
CA ALA A 39 4.88 1.49 -21.35
C ALA A 39 3.67 1.72 -20.43
N MET A 40 3.44 0.81 -19.49
CA MET A 40 2.32 0.83 -18.57
C MET A 40 2.84 0.89 -17.13
N PRO A 41 2.39 1.83 -16.31
CA PRO A 41 2.77 1.86 -14.90
C PRO A 41 2.22 0.61 -14.22
N ARG A 42 3.10 -0.17 -13.59
CA ARG A 42 2.67 -1.33 -12.81
C ARG A 42 2.27 -0.85 -11.43
N ARG A 43 0.99 -1.01 -11.07
CA ARG A 43 0.52 -0.69 -9.73
C ARG A 43 1.23 -1.62 -8.72
N PRO A 44 1.92 -1.09 -7.70
CA PRO A 44 2.47 -1.92 -6.64
C PRO A 44 1.32 -2.61 -5.89
N SER A 45 1.48 -3.88 -5.58
CA SER A 45 0.53 -4.65 -4.76
C SER A 45 0.86 -4.55 -3.27
N VAL A 46 2.14 -4.36 -2.95
CA VAL A 46 2.65 -4.15 -1.59
C VAL A 46 3.52 -2.90 -1.57
N GLY A 47 3.51 -2.23 -0.42
CA GLY A 47 4.38 -1.11 -0.09
C GLY A 47 5.81 -1.56 0.19
N ILE A 48 6.61 -0.60 0.67
CA ILE A 48 8.04 -0.79 0.88
C ILE A 48 8.26 -1.75 2.06
N GLY A 49 9.11 -2.76 1.90
CA GLY A 49 9.34 -3.77 2.95
C GLY A 49 8.24 -4.83 3.08
N GLN A 50 7.43 -5.05 2.03
CA GLN A 50 6.26 -5.95 2.03
C GLN A 50 5.10 -5.47 2.92
N GLU A 51 5.11 -4.21 3.34
CA GLU A 51 4.00 -3.61 4.07
C GLU A 51 2.75 -3.55 3.18
N PRO A 52 1.57 -4.04 3.62
CA PRO A 52 0.37 -4.00 2.80
C PRO A 52 -0.06 -2.54 2.54
N LEU A 53 -0.45 -2.25 1.29
CA LEU A 53 -0.94 -0.91 0.95
C LEU A 53 -2.29 -0.64 1.64
N LEU A 54 -2.50 0.58 2.13
CA LEU A 54 -3.77 0.99 2.76
C LEU A 54 -4.98 0.74 1.85
N SER A 55 -4.83 0.97 0.54
CA SER A 55 -5.89 0.67 -0.43
C SER A 55 -6.24 -0.81 -0.49
N GLU A 56 -5.23 -1.68 -0.33
CA GLU A 56 -5.41 -3.13 -0.36
C GLU A 56 -6.15 -3.59 0.91
N GLN A 57 -5.79 -3.03 2.06
CA GLN A 57 -6.47 -3.27 3.34
C GLN A 57 -7.95 -2.86 3.29
N LEU A 58 -8.24 -1.65 2.79
CA LEU A 58 -9.62 -1.16 2.62
C LEU A 58 -10.44 -2.06 1.69
N THR A 59 -9.83 -2.54 0.60
CA THR A 59 -10.49 -3.44 -0.35
C THR A 59 -10.82 -4.78 0.31
N GLN A 60 -9.87 -5.37 1.05
CA GLN A 60 -10.08 -6.62 1.77
C GLN A 60 -11.16 -6.50 2.85
N GLN A 61 -11.16 -5.41 3.62
CA GLN A 61 -12.19 -5.13 4.63
C GLN A 61 -13.57 -5.00 4.00
N THR A 62 -13.65 -4.29 2.87
CA THR A 62 -14.90 -4.12 2.11
C THR A 62 -15.43 -5.47 1.63
N LEU A 63 -14.58 -6.31 1.02
CA LEU A 63 -14.96 -7.66 0.58
C LEU A 63 -15.43 -8.53 1.76
N HIS A 64 -14.73 -8.49 2.89
CA HIS A 64 -15.11 -9.23 4.09
C HIS A 64 -16.48 -8.78 4.62
N SER A 65 -16.76 -7.48 4.60
CA SER A 65 -18.06 -6.94 5.01
C SER A 65 -19.21 -7.40 4.10
N PHE A 66 -18.98 -7.50 2.79
CA PHE A 66 -19.97 -8.01 1.85
C PHE A 66 -20.27 -9.50 2.07
N HIS A 67 -19.24 -10.32 2.28
CA HIS A 67 -19.43 -11.74 2.62
C HIS A 67 -20.22 -11.93 3.92
N ALA A 68 -19.95 -11.11 4.94
CA ALA A 68 -20.71 -11.16 6.18
C ALA A 68 -22.19 -10.78 5.97
N GLN A 69 -22.48 -9.81 5.10
CA GLN A 69 -23.86 -9.43 4.77
C GLN A 69 -24.61 -10.54 4.01
N THR A 70 -23.98 -11.20 3.04
CA THR A 70 -24.61 -12.29 2.28
C THR A 70 -25.00 -13.45 3.20
N GLU A 71 -24.13 -13.84 4.12
CA GLU A 71 -24.43 -14.91 5.08
C GLU A 71 -25.60 -14.56 6.01
N ASN A 72 -25.67 -13.31 6.48
CA ASN A 72 -26.76 -12.86 7.33
C ASN A 72 -28.09 -12.78 6.57
N THR A 73 -28.04 -12.48 5.28
CA THR A 73 -29.21 -12.45 4.41
C THR A 73 -29.74 -13.87 4.17
N GLU A 74 -28.86 -14.84 3.90
CA GLU A 74 -29.23 -16.24 3.74
C GLU A 74 -29.80 -16.85 5.04
N LYS A 75 -29.21 -16.55 6.20
CA LYS A 75 -29.69 -17.03 7.51
C LYS A 75 -31.07 -16.46 7.89
N ASN A 76 -31.42 -15.28 7.38
CA ASN A 76 -32.72 -14.64 7.60
C ASN A 76 -33.81 -15.10 6.62
N GLN A 77 -33.44 -15.72 5.49
CA GLN A 77 -34.40 -16.28 4.51
C GLN A 77 -34.85 -17.72 4.85
N ILE A 78 -34.19 -18.37 5.80
CA ILE A 78 -34.47 -19.77 6.22
C ILE A 78 -35.24 -19.81 7.57
N ARG A 79 -35.78 -18.67 8.03
CA ARG A 79 -36.63 -18.57 9.23
C ARG A 79 -38.06 -18.18 8.86
#